data_AF-A0A7C5VAH5-F1
#
_entry.id   AF-A0A7C5VAH5-F1
#
_cell.length_a   1.000
_cell.length_b   1.000
_cell.length_c   1.000
_cell.angle_alpha   90.00
_cell.angle_beta   90.00
_cell.angle_gamma   90.00
#
_symmetry.space_group_name_H-M   'P 1'
#
loop_
_entity.id
_entity.type
_entity.pdbx_description
1 polymer ?
#
loop_
_entity_poly.entity_id
_entity_poly.type
_entity_poly.pdbx_seq_one_letter_code
_entity_poly.pdbx_strand_id
1 'polypeptide(L)'
;MPQRRYVTPKPGSGYLNLRSEARIDAANLVGALYENVRLEFVEQTGSWYGCRVFVSKLAANANDGQSIRLNPGGDFANIRSAPRIELGTDVGDLKANQRLKYLGAAGDWLMGLAFVSAEWSNLITEGEPEPEVPVADGLDAPIGTAEERATGQMWPGAWLDANPWDTFYEVTPGRWAYHTGADLNLPGDADALAPVYAPAHGVVRAAQSFPVWGNLVVIEHKLSDGTRVWSRLAHLDDILVQVNQVVQRGQLIGHVGNAGGAFPYHLHYDLAKLDLGQAPGDWPGDDRQRMKRDYHEPKGFTQAHRPITPRPNVKLLIGLHDREGGNWLKTRRIKGVCLVLADVQTNAIPLDFRDLADAGITVLLRIGYGYADGTGTLPRPDRLPAFEKAVADTLNAAKGITATHYGNEINNASEAPGWDPRTGNPGPDYFPLTPDYYIASYNRVWFSIRTDVKLGPAPLDPYFGPPFPFLAYTSDNREWWRAMLRGIAGADALFLHSKTQSNNHAEIRSADKFTNDPLRWQYLHFRSMEPYLAEVPDRFKSLPVYLTEVNPQRKINGALGWEDSSTLWITECVNYLADWNAKPGNQAITGAVFYRWAHDEWALAGRTMLLNRIEGEAQKLGLT
;
A
#
# COMPACT_ATOMS: atom_id res chain seq x y z
N MET A 1 24.83 -2.02 -27.79
CA MET A 1 23.70 -1.81 -26.87
C MET A 1 23.01 -0.51 -27.24
N PRO A 2 21.67 -0.42 -27.22
CA PRO A 2 21.00 0.84 -27.46
C PRO A 2 21.49 1.87 -26.43
N GLN A 3 21.82 3.07 -26.90
CA GLN A 3 22.34 4.14 -26.06
C GLN A 3 21.19 4.61 -25.15
N ARG A 4 21.36 4.49 -23.83
CA ARG A 4 20.41 5.07 -22.88
C ARG A 4 20.40 6.58 -23.07
N ARG A 5 19.26 7.14 -23.47
CA ARG A 5 19.12 8.51 -23.97
C ARG A 5 18.14 9.34 -23.17
N TYR A 6 17.31 8.72 -22.34
CA TYR A 6 16.26 9.44 -21.61
C TYR A 6 16.34 9.19 -20.12
N VAL A 7 15.99 10.21 -19.35
CA VAL A 7 15.81 10.16 -17.91
C VAL A 7 14.31 10.13 -17.62
N THR A 8 13.90 9.16 -16.82
CA THR A 8 12.53 9.05 -16.28
C THR A 8 12.60 8.88 -14.77
N PRO A 9 11.59 9.33 -14.00
CA PRO A 9 11.51 9.00 -12.58
C PRO A 9 11.44 7.49 -12.35
N LYS A 10 12.00 7.01 -11.23
CA LYS A 10 11.80 5.63 -10.79
C LYS A 10 10.32 5.42 -10.43
N PRO A 11 9.74 4.25 -10.73
CA PRO A 11 8.34 3.97 -10.36
C PRO A 11 8.07 4.21 -8.87
N GLY A 12 6.97 4.90 -8.56
CA GLY A 12 6.57 5.23 -7.20
C GLY A 12 7.22 6.49 -6.61
N SER A 13 8.01 7.23 -7.39
CA SER A 13 8.57 8.52 -6.98
C SER A 13 7.55 9.67 -7.05
N GLY A 14 6.43 9.49 -7.77
CA GLY A 14 5.43 10.51 -8.08
C GLY A 14 5.94 11.55 -9.08
N TYR A 15 6.90 12.37 -8.67
CA TYR A 15 7.61 13.32 -9.51
C TYR A 15 9.01 13.61 -8.95
N LEU A 16 9.92 14.07 -9.81
CA LEU A 16 11.23 14.56 -9.40
C LEU A 16 11.28 16.08 -9.52
N ASN A 17 11.79 16.76 -8.50
CA ASN A 17 12.05 18.19 -8.59
C ASN A 17 13.06 18.48 -9.70
N LEU A 18 12.64 19.30 -10.66
CA LEU A 18 13.46 19.80 -11.75
C LEU A 18 14.15 21.09 -11.30
N ARG A 19 15.47 21.16 -11.44
CA ARG A 19 16.26 22.28 -10.92
C ARG A 19 17.13 22.94 -11.99
N SER A 20 17.36 24.24 -11.88
CA SER A 20 18.26 24.98 -12.77
C SER A 20 19.75 24.66 -12.55
N GLU A 21 20.10 24.13 -11.38
CA GLU A 21 21.47 23.78 -10.99
C GLU A 21 21.50 22.41 -10.29
N ALA A 22 22.64 21.72 -10.36
CA ALA A 22 22.88 20.40 -9.78
C ALA A 22 23.08 20.42 -8.24
N ARG A 23 22.12 21.02 -7.52
CA ARG A 23 22.10 21.10 -6.05
C ARG A 23 20.67 21.31 -5.52
N ILE A 24 20.43 20.88 -4.28
CA ILE A 24 19.16 21.12 -3.60
C ILE A 24 19.17 22.55 -3.03
N ASP A 25 18.47 23.45 -3.71
CA ASP A 25 18.23 24.83 -3.27
C ASP A 25 16.82 25.26 -3.72
N ALA A 26 16.02 25.83 -2.83
CA ALA A 26 14.68 26.31 -3.13
C ALA A 26 14.67 27.37 -4.25
N ALA A 27 15.72 28.20 -4.33
CA ALA A 27 15.85 29.23 -5.37
C ALA A 27 16.00 28.64 -6.78
N ASN A 28 16.47 27.39 -6.87
CA ASN A 28 16.77 26.71 -8.12
C ASN A 28 15.67 25.73 -8.55
N LEU A 29 14.55 25.63 -7.82
CA LEU A 29 13.42 24.81 -8.23
C LEU A 29 12.70 25.48 -9.40
N VAL A 30 12.71 24.82 -10.56
CA VAL A 30 12.11 25.34 -11.80
C VAL A 30 10.94 24.49 -12.28
N GLY A 31 10.72 23.30 -11.70
CA GLY A 31 9.63 22.44 -12.16
C GLY A 31 9.61 21.06 -11.53
N ALA A 32 8.89 20.15 -12.17
CA ALA A 32 8.75 18.77 -11.77
C ALA A 32 8.73 17.84 -13.00
N LEU A 33 9.53 16.77 -12.94
CA LEU A 33 9.52 15.68 -13.90
C LEU A 33 8.62 14.56 -13.38
N TYR A 34 7.44 14.41 -13.96
CA TYR A 34 6.47 13.38 -13.59
C TYR A 34 6.80 12.02 -14.24
N GLU A 35 6.33 10.93 -13.63
CA GLU A 35 6.65 9.53 -14.04
C GLU A 35 6.32 9.19 -15.50
N ASN A 36 5.40 9.92 -16.12
CA ASN A 36 4.98 9.76 -17.52
C ASN A 36 5.74 10.65 -18.51
N VAL A 37 6.64 11.52 -18.03
CA VAL A 37 7.44 12.43 -18.86
C VAL A 37 8.89 12.00 -18.80
N ARG A 38 9.52 11.86 -19.98
CA ARG A 38 10.95 11.58 -20.11
C ARG A 38 11.68 12.79 -20.67
N LEU A 39 12.85 13.09 -20.15
CA LEU A 39 13.73 14.13 -20.68
C LEU A 39 14.95 13.50 -21.32
N GLU A 40 15.49 14.12 -22.36
CA GLU A 40 16.71 13.64 -22.98
C GLU A 40 17.91 13.89 -22.05
N PHE A 41 18.65 12.83 -21.75
CA PHE A 41 19.87 12.88 -20.96
C PHE A 41 20.97 13.61 -21.73
N VAL A 42 21.65 14.56 -21.08
CA VAL A 42 22.73 15.36 -21.68
C VAL A 42 24.04 15.14 -20.95
N GLU A 43 24.07 15.34 -19.63
CA GLU A 43 25.28 15.23 -18.82
C GLU A 43 24.98 14.68 -17.42
N GLN A 44 25.98 14.12 -16.74
CA GLN A 44 25.89 13.76 -15.33
C GLN A 44 26.90 14.58 -14.53
N THR A 45 26.46 15.13 -13.39
CA THR A 45 27.31 15.88 -12.45
C THR A 45 27.07 15.37 -11.04
N GLY A 46 27.96 14.51 -10.54
CA GLY A 46 27.75 13.82 -9.26
C GLY A 46 26.47 12.97 -9.27
N SER A 47 25.61 13.17 -8.26
CA SER A 47 24.31 12.50 -8.12
C SER A 47 23.18 13.17 -8.93
N TRP A 48 23.49 13.94 -9.98
CA TRP A 48 22.49 14.65 -10.80
C TRP A 48 22.60 14.28 -12.27
N TYR A 49 21.45 14.06 -12.90
CA TYR A 49 21.32 13.99 -14.35
C TYR A 49 20.86 15.34 -14.89
N GLY A 50 21.69 15.95 -15.73
CA GLY A 50 21.37 17.11 -16.54
C GLY A 50 20.60 16.68 -17.78
N CYS A 51 19.40 17.24 -17.94
CA CYS A 51 18.41 16.87 -18.93
C CYS A 51 18.09 18.06 -19.84
N ARG A 52 17.85 17.80 -21.13
CA ARG A 52 17.46 18.82 -22.09
C ARG A 52 16.01 19.22 -21.87
N VAL A 53 15.77 20.54 -21.83
CA VAL A 53 14.45 21.17 -21.80
C VAL A 53 14.38 22.31 -22.80
N PHE A 54 13.17 22.80 -23.07
CA PHE A 54 12.90 23.81 -24.08
C PHE A 54 12.14 25.00 -23.51
N VAL A 55 12.54 26.22 -23.87
CA VAL A 55 11.85 27.47 -23.52
C VAL A 55 11.62 28.28 -24.80
N SER A 56 10.45 28.88 -24.95
CA SER A 56 10.12 29.65 -26.16
C SER A 56 10.96 30.94 -26.26
N LYS A 57 11.47 31.25 -27.47
CA LYS A 57 12.15 32.53 -27.76
C LYS A 57 11.23 33.75 -27.61
N LEU A 58 9.91 33.56 -27.61
CA LEU A 58 8.95 34.63 -27.36
C LEU A 58 9.05 35.15 -25.91
N ALA A 59 9.38 34.27 -24.95
CA ALA A 59 9.36 34.58 -23.52
C ALA A 59 10.76 34.70 -22.90
N ALA A 60 11.79 34.13 -23.54
CA ALA A 60 13.16 34.13 -23.04
C ALA A 60 14.19 34.36 -24.15
N ASN A 61 15.40 34.78 -23.76
CA ASN A 61 16.56 34.93 -24.63
C ASN A 61 17.81 34.28 -24.01
N ALA A 62 18.85 34.11 -24.81
CA ALA A 62 20.16 33.63 -24.36
C ALA A 62 21.28 34.51 -24.94
N ASN A 63 21.13 35.84 -24.81
CA ASN A 63 22.00 36.82 -25.46
C ASN A 63 23.46 36.78 -25.00
N ASP A 64 23.72 36.29 -23.79
CA ASP A 64 25.07 36.10 -23.25
C ASP A 64 25.75 34.82 -23.77
N GLY A 65 25.04 33.99 -24.53
CA GLY A 65 25.51 32.71 -25.06
C GLY A 65 25.76 31.64 -24.00
N GLN A 66 25.41 31.90 -22.73
CA GLN A 66 25.71 31.02 -21.60
C GLN A 66 24.46 30.61 -20.82
N SER A 67 23.47 31.50 -20.72
CA SER A 67 22.29 31.29 -19.89
C SER A 67 21.00 31.73 -20.57
N ILE A 68 19.94 30.94 -20.40
CA ILE A 68 18.58 31.32 -20.79
C ILE A 68 17.96 32.12 -19.66
N ARG A 69 17.44 33.30 -19.99
CA ARG A 69 16.78 34.22 -19.07
C ARG A 69 15.51 34.78 -19.69
N LEU A 70 14.58 35.20 -18.84
CA LEU A 70 13.37 35.87 -19.31
C LEU A 70 13.69 37.15 -20.07
N ASN A 71 12.85 37.46 -21.05
CA ASN A 71 12.86 38.77 -21.68
C ASN A 71 12.48 39.87 -20.66
N PRO A 72 12.99 41.10 -20.79
CA PRO A 72 12.65 42.19 -19.89
C PRO A 72 11.13 42.37 -19.75
N GLY A 73 10.63 42.42 -18.52
CA GLY A 73 9.20 42.57 -18.23
C GLY A 73 8.38 41.28 -18.24
N GLY A 74 8.98 40.11 -18.47
CA GLY A 74 8.31 38.81 -18.34
C GLY A 74 8.32 38.27 -16.91
N ASP A 75 7.19 37.71 -16.46
CA ASP A 75 7.05 37.12 -15.12
C ASP A 75 7.55 35.67 -15.05
N PHE A 76 7.25 34.88 -16.08
CA PHE A 76 7.69 33.49 -16.23
C PHE A 76 7.75 33.04 -17.69
N ALA A 77 8.39 31.90 -17.95
CA ALA A 77 8.34 31.19 -19.22
C ALA A 77 8.27 29.67 -19.00
N ASN A 78 7.32 28.99 -19.65
CA ASN A 78 7.15 27.55 -19.51
C ASN A 78 8.39 26.80 -20.02
N ILE A 79 8.85 25.86 -19.20
CA ILE A 79 9.88 24.88 -19.48
C ILE A 79 9.18 23.63 -19.98
N ARG A 80 9.64 23.11 -21.13
CA ARG A 80 9.01 21.96 -21.79
C ARG A 80 9.97 20.81 -22.04
N SER A 81 9.43 19.59 -22.08
CA SER A 81 10.14 18.36 -22.43
C SER A 81 10.37 18.21 -23.95
N ALA A 82 9.64 18.96 -24.77
CA ALA A 82 9.76 18.98 -26.23
C ALA A 82 9.53 20.39 -26.81
N PRO A 83 10.07 20.71 -28.00
CA PRO A 83 9.94 22.04 -28.63
C PRO A 83 8.57 22.21 -29.32
N ARG A 84 7.47 22.03 -28.59
CA ARG A 84 6.09 22.16 -29.08
C ARG A 84 5.07 22.42 -27.96
N ILE A 85 3.92 22.97 -28.32
CA ILE A 85 2.88 23.48 -27.40
C ILE A 85 1.73 22.47 -27.22
N GLU A 86 2.06 21.20 -27.01
CA GLU A 86 1.07 20.15 -26.70
C GLU A 86 0.83 20.02 -25.19
N LEU A 87 -0.37 19.57 -24.80
CA LEU A 87 -0.66 19.15 -23.42
C LEU A 87 0.27 18.00 -23.02
N GLY A 88 0.87 18.07 -21.83
CA GLY A 88 1.81 17.07 -21.32
C GLY A 88 3.29 17.32 -21.67
N THR A 89 3.63 18.36 -22.43
CA THR A 89 5.04 18.76 -22.61
C THR A 89 5.54 19.74 -21.56
N ASP A 90 4.65 20.34 -20.76
CA ASP A 90 5.01 21.27 -19.69
C ASP A 90 5.63 20.55 -18.49
N VAL A 91 6.78 21.02 -18.02
CA VAL A 91 7.49 20.44 -16.88
C VAL A 91 7.88 21.50 -15.83
N GLY A 92 7.41 22.74 -15.96
CA GLY A 92 7.70 23.82 -15.00
C GLY A 92 7.84 25.20 -15.63
N ASP A 93 8.32 26.15 -14.83
CA ASP A 93 8.43 27.57 -15.19
C ASP A 93 9.80 28.15 -14.84
N LEU A 94 10.38 28.87 -15.79
CA LEU A 94 11.54 29.73 -15.56
C LEU A 94 11.06 31.10 -15.05
N LYS A 95 11.47 31.50 -13.83
CA LYS A 95 11.08 32.80 -13.23
C LYS A 95 12.16 33.87 -13.41
N ALA A 96 11.82 35.14 -13.18
CA ALA A 96 12.69 36.30 -13.42
C ALA A 96 14.08 36.24 -12.74
N ASN A 97 14.18 35.64 -11.55
CA ASN A 97 15.45 35.50 -10.82
C ASN A 97 16.21 34.20 -11.11
N GLN A 98 15.72 33.39 -12.04
CA GLN A 98 16.29 32.10 -12.39
C GLN A 98 16.93 32.13 -13.78
N ARG A 99 17.76 31.14 -14.06
CA ARG A 99 18.39 30.93 -15.37
C ARG A 99 18.59 29.44 -15.61
N LEU A 100 18.59 29.03 -16.87
CA LEU A 100 19.04 27.69 -17.27
C LEU A 100 20.38 27.80 -18.00
N LYS A 101 21.24 26.80 -17.90
CA LYS A 101 22.45 26.71 -18.75
C LYS A 101 22.01 26.54 -20.21
N TYR A 102 22.52 27.39 -21.10
CA TYR A 102 22.17 27.37 -22.52
C TYR A 102 22.90 26.23 -23.25
N LEU A 103 22.16 25.46 -24.06
CA LEU A 103 22.69 24.35 -24.87
C LEU A 103 22.64 24.63 -26.38
N GLY A 104 21.80 25.57 -26.83
CA GLY A 104 21.60 25.88 -28.25
C GLY A 104 20.15 26.26 -28.54
N ALA A 105 19.78 26.34 -29.83
CA ALA A 105 18.42 26.64 -30.26
C ALA A 105 17.92 25.66 -31.32
N ALA A 106 16.60 25.43 -31.33
CA ALA A 106 15.91 24.60 -32.32
C ALA A 106 14.65 25.34 -32.80
N GLY A 107 14.70 25.94 -33.99
CA GLY A 107 13.63 26.81 -34.49
C GLY A 107 13.37 27.97 -33.52
N ASP A 108 12.11 28.11 -33.08
CA ASP A 108 11.66 29.14 -32.14
C ASP A 108 11.88 28.80 -30.66
N TRP A 109 12.66 27.75 -30.37
CA TRP A 109 12.92 27.27 -29.01
C TRP A 109 14.39 27.40 -28.63
N LEU A 110 14.63 27.76 -27.37
CA LEU A 110 15.93 27.71 -26.70
C LEU A 110 16.04 26.38 -25.96
N MET A 111 17.16 25.68 -26.13
CA MET A 111 17.47 24.44 -25.43
C MET A 111 18.27 24.76 -24.17
N GLY A 112 17.73 24.38 -23.02
CA GLY A 112 18.34 24.58 -21.70
C GLY A 112 18.65 23.26 -21.02
N LEU A 113 19.50 23.34 -20.00
CA LEU A 113 19.75 22.23 -19.09
C LEU A 113 18.97 22.41 -17.78
N ALA A 114 18.28 21.36 -17.36
CA ALA A 114 17.68 21.27 -16.04
C ALA A 114 18.03 19.91 -15.40
N PHE A 115 18.11 19.85 -14.09
CA PHE A 115 18.69 18.74 -13.35
C PHE A 115 17.64 18.00 -12.53
N VAL A 116 17.72 16.66 -12.54
CA VAL A 116 16.99 15.77 -11.61
C VAL A 116 17.98 14.89 -10.86
N SER A 117 17.58 14.40 -9.68
CA SER A 117 18.43 13.50 -8.91
C SER A 117 18.55 12.14 -9.60
N ALA A 118 19.80 11.69 -9.79
CA ALA A 118 20.13 10.38 -10.35
C ALA A 118 19.67 9.22 -9.46
N GLU A 119 19.58 9.45 -8.15
CA GLU A 119 19.16 8.43 -7.18
C GLU A 119 17.69 8.02 -7.37
N TRP A 120 16.86 8.96 -7.84
CA TRP A 120 15.42 8.80 -8.00
C TRP A 120 14.98 8.66 -9.46
N SER A 121 15.94 8.49 -10.37
CA SER A 121 15.66 8.38 -11.81
C SER A 121 16.33 7.16 -12.44
N ASN A 122 15.78 6.74 -13.58
CA ASN A 122 16.31 5.69 -14.43
C ASN A 122 16.75 6.28 -15.77
N LEU A 123 17.86 5.75 -16.30
CA LEU A 123 18.28 5.97 -17.67
C LEU A 123 17.68 4.87 -18.56
N ILE A 124 16.82 5.27 -19.49
CA ILE A 124 16.07 4.39 -20.39
C ILE A 124 16.47 4.63 -21.86
N THR A 125 16.21 3.64 -22.70
CA THR A 125 16.43 3.71 -24.16
C THR A 125 15.17 4.15 -24.91
N GLU A 126 15.34 4.63 -26.13
CA GLU A 126 14.21 4.95 -27.02
C GLU A 126 13.44 3.67 -27.36
N GLY A 127 12.23 3.52 -26.83
CA GLY A 127 11.37 2.34 -27.01
C GLY A 127 11.11 1.48 -25.76
N GLU A 128 11.62 1.86 -24.57
CA GLU A 128 11.17 1.24 -23.32
C GLU A 128 9.69 1.59 -23.00
N PRO A 129 8.89 0.65 -22.45
CA PRO A 129 7.43 0.63 -22.56
C PRO A 129 6.71 1.68 -21.70
N GLU A 130 5.45 1.96 -22.08
CA GLU A 130 4.46 2.71 -21.29
C GLU A 130 4.33 2.21 -19.85
N PRO A 131 3.85 3.03 -18.90
CA PRO A 131 3.64 2.60 -17.52
C PRO A 131 2.83 1.31 -17.47
N GLU A 132 3.34 0.34 -16.71
CA GLU A 132 2.65 -0.92 -16.52
C GLU A 132 1.32 -0.66 -15.83
N VAL A 133 0.24 -1.20 -16.40
CA VAL A 133 -1.08 -1.12 -15.79
C VAL A 133 -1.04 -1.86 -14.46
N PRO A 134 -1.28 -1.19 -13.31
CA PRO A 134 -1.30 -1.85 -12.02
C PRO A 134 -2.44 -2.88 -11.98
N VAL A 135 -2.24 -3.95 -11.22
CA VAL A 135 -3.32 -4.90 -10.95
C VAL A 135 -4.39 -4.18 -10.12
N ALA A 136 -5.63 -4.19 -10.60
CA ALA A 136 -6.81 -3.70 -9.90
C ALA A 136 -7.06 -4.57 -8.65
N ASP A 137 -7.28 -3.88 -7.53
CA ASP A 137 -7.60 -4.43 -6.22
C ASP A 137 -9.11 -4.63 -5.99
N GLY A 138 -9.90 -4.22 -6.98
CA GLY A 138 -11.36 -4.28 -7.03
C GLY A 138 -11.88 -3.18 -7.96
N LEU A 139 -13.17 -3.20 -8.28
CA LEU A 139 -13.87 -2.12 -8.96
C LEU A 139 -14.96 -1.57 -8.03
N ASP A 140 -15.05 -0.25 -7.93
CA ASP A 140 -16.08 0.46 -7.16
C ASP A 140 -16.90 1.39 -8.06
N ALA A 141 -17.99 1.91 -7.48
CA ALA A 141 -18.79 2.95 -8.12
C ALA A 141 -17.92 4.19 -8.37
N PRO A 142 -18.01 4.86 -9.53
CA PRO A 142 -17.25 6.08 -9.80
C PRO A 142 -17.83 7.34 -9.13
N ILE A 143 -18.78 7.18 -8.22
CA ILE A 143 -19.62 8.23 -7.60
C ILE A 143 -19.81 7.97 -6.09
N GLY A 144 -20.50 8.89 -5.41
CA GLY A 144 -20.82 8.79 -3.98
C GLY A 144 -19.68 9.18 -3.05
N THR A 145 -19.87 9.08 -1.74
CA THR A 145 -18.81 9.28 -0.74
C THR A 145 -17.93 8.02 -0.60
N ALA A 146 -16.79 8.16 0.08
CA ALA A 146 -15.93 7.01 0.38
C ALA A 146 -16.66 5.95 1.24
N GLU A 147 -17.45 6.39 2.22
CA GLU A 147 -18.26 5.52 3.10
C GLU A 147 -19.34 4.80 2.30
N GLU A 148 -20.02 5.52 1.42
CA GLU A 148 -21.02 5.01 0.49
C GLU A 148 -20.45 3.93 -0.44
N ARG A 149 -19.27 4.19 -1.02
CA ARG A 149 -18.53 3.20 -1.82
C ARG A 149 -18.02 2.03 -0.98
N ALA A 150 -17.82 2.17 0.33
CA ALA A 150 -17.39 1.03 1.15
C ALA A 150 -18.53 0.02 1.40
N THR A 151 -19.78 0.37 1.09
CA THR A 151 -20.94 -0.51 1.26
C THR A 151 -21.03 -1.57 0.14
N GLY A 152 -21.85 -2.61 0.34
CA GLY A 152 -22.14 -3.60 -0.70
C GLY A 152 -23.10 -3.13 -1.81
N GLN A 153 -23.64 -1.91 -1.73
CA GLN A 153 -24.58 -1.34 -2.70
C GLN A 153 -23.83 -0.71 -3.88
N MET A 154 -24.15 -1.10 -5.11
CA MET A 154 -23.41 -0.67 -6.31
C MET A 154 -23.58 0.82 -6.61
N TRP A 155 -24.82 1.28 -6.82
CA TRP A 155 -25.13 2.70 -6.97
C TRP A 155 -25.49 3.21 -5.57
N PRO A 156 -24.55 3.86 -4.87
CA PRO A 156 -24.72 4.14 -3.45
C PRO A 156 -25.71 5.27 -3.20
N GLY A 157 -26.21 5.36 -1.97
CA GLY A 157 -27.07 6.47 -1.55
C GLY A 157 -28.33 6.58 -2.40
N ALA A 158 -28.61 7.80 -2.89
CA ALA A 158 -29.75 8.12 -3.75
C ALA A 158 -29.43 8.07 -5.26
N TRP A 159 -28.22 7.65 -5.63
CA TRP A 159 -27.82 7.55 -7.03
C TRP A 159 -28.60 6.46 -7.75
N LEU A 160 -29.07 6.76 -8.95
CA LEU A 160 -29.80 5.83 -9.81
C LEU A 160 -29.21 5.81 -11.21
N ASP A 161 -29.41 4.68 -11.88
CA ASP A 161 -29.08 4.52 -13.29
C ASP A 161 -30.33 4.84 -14.12
N ALA A 162 -30.35 6.03 -14.73
CA ALA A 162 -31.51 6.58 -15.43
C ALA A 162 -31.70 5.96 -16.82
N ASN A 163 -30.61 5.49 -17.42
CA ASN A 163 -30.58 4.87 -18.74
C ASN A 163 -29.60 3.69 -18.69
N PRO A 164 -30.07 2.48 -18.35
CA PRO A 164 -29.18 1.34 -18.16
C PRO A 164 -28.61 0.79 -19.47
N TRP A 165 -27.57 -0.03 -19.33
CA TRP A 165 -26.97 -0.79 -20.42
C TRP A 165 -28.00 -1.59 -21.22
N ASP A 166 -27.80 -1.69 -22.55
CA ASP A 166 -28.72 -2.38 -23.48
C ASP A 166 -30.09 -1.70 -23.68
N THR A 167 -30.24 -0.46 -23.22
CA THR A 167 -31.41 0.39 -23.54
C THR A 167 -31.28 0.97 -24.94
N PHE A 168 -32.34 0.84 -25.75
CA PHE A 168 -32.42 1.49 -27.07
C PHE A 168 -33.05 2.86 -26.93
N TYR A 169 -32.31 3.92 -27.28
CA TYR A 169 -32.72 5.30 -27.01
C TYR A 169 -32.35 6.25 -28.15
N GLU A 170 -33.03 7.39 -28.18
CA GLU A 170 -32.72 8.49 -29.07
C GLU A 170 -31.65 9.38 -28.42
N VAL A 171 -30.48 9.44 -29.04
CA VAL A 171 -29.29 10.15 -28.56
C VAL A 171 -29.40 11.65 -28.83
N THR A 172 -29.75 11.94 -30.08
CA THR A 172 -30.08 13.26 -30.60
C THR A 172 -31.23 13.06 -31.58
N PRO A 173 -32.03 14.09 -31.89
CA PRO A 173 -33.18 13.95 -32.78
C PRO A 173 -32.83 13.20 -34.09
N GLY A 174 -33.50 12.07 -34.33
CA GLY A 174 -33.29 11.21 -35.51
C GLY A 174 -32.12 10.22 -35.43
N ARG A 175 -31.35 10.19 -34.33
CA ARG A 175 -30.22 9.28 -34.13
C ARG A 175 -30.47 8.34 -32.95
N TRP A 176 -30.66 7.07 -33.26
CA TRP A 176 -30.94 6.01 -32.29
C TRP A 176 -29.69 5.15 -32.04
N ALA A 177 -29.53 4.68 -30.80
CA ALA A 177 -28.43 3.80 -30.43
C ALA A 177 -28.78 2.92 -29.22
N TYR A 178 -27.98 1.88 -29.00
CA TYR A 178 -27.95 1.13 -27.75
C TYR A 178 -26.99 1.78 -26.76
N HIS A 179 -27.42 1.87 -25.51
CA HIS A 179 -26.65 2.42 -24.42
C HIS A 179 -25.55 1.46 -23.97
N THR A 180 -24.31 1.96 -23.90
CA THR A 180 -23.09 1.18 -23.59
C THR A 180 -22.78 1.11 -22.11
N GLY A 181 -23.43 1.92 -21.28
CA GLY A 181 -23.04 2.16 -19.90
C GLY A 181 -24.22 2.25 -18.95
N ALA A 182 -24.00 2.99 -17.87
CA ALA A 182 -24.99 3.46 -16.93
C ALA A 182 -24.95 5.00 -16.91
N ASP A 183 -26.12 5.63 -16.98
CA ASP A 183 -26.23 7.08 -16.82
C ASP A 183 -26.61 7.34 -15.35
N LEU A 184 -25.62 7.74 -14.55
CA LEU A 184 -25.72 7.87 -13.11
C LEU A 184 -26.16 9.28 -12.73
N ASN A 185 -27.29 9.37 -12.04
CA ASN A 185 -27.97 10.62 -11.72
C ASN A 185 -28.34 10.74 -10.24
N LEU A 186 -28.49 11.98 -9.78
CA LEU A 186 -29.27 12.33 -8.59
C LEU A 186 -30.54 13.11 -8.96
N PRO A 187 -31.59 13.07 -8.12
CA PRO A 187 -32.82 13.82 -8.39
C PRO A 187 -32.59 15.35 -8.45
N GLY A 188 -33.13 16.00 -9.49
CA GLY A 188 -33.20 17.46 -9.58
C GLY A 188 -31.85 18.16 -9.76
N ASP A 189 -30.94 17.57 -10.57
CA ASP A 189 -29.58 18.04 -10.81
C ASP A 189 -28.71 18.17 -9.55
N ALA A 190 -29.06 17.45 -8.48
CA ALA A 190 -28.28 17.43 -7.24
C ALA A 190 -26.88 16.80 -7.41
N ASP A 191 -26.63 16.16 -8.55
CA ASP A 191 -25.35 15.63 -9.01
C ASP A 191 -24.50 16.65 -9.75
N ALA A 192 -24.98 17.88 -10.00
CA ALA A 192 -24.18 18.92 -10.61
C ALA A 192 -22.87 19.14 -9.85
N LEU A 193 -21.74 19.00 -10.55
CA LEU A 193 -20.38 19.09 -9.99
C LEU A 193 -20.06 18.07 -8.89
N ALA A 194 -20.85 17.00 -8.76
CA ALA A 194 -20.53 15.91 -7.84
C ALA A 194 -19.19 15.25 -8.22
N PRO A 195 -18.39 14.80 -7.24
CA PRO A 195 -17.08 14.24 -7.52
C PRO A 195 -17.17 12.89 -8.25
N VAL A 196 -16.32 12.72 -9.26
CA VAL A 196 -16.17 11.48 -10.05
C VAL A 196 -14.82 10.85 -9.76
N TYR A 197 -14.83 9.55 -9.51
CA TYR A 197 -13.67 8.79 -9.03
C TYR A 197 -13.26 7.68 -10.00
N ALA A 198 -11.96 7.36 -10.04
CA ALA A 198 -11.47 6.19 -10.76
C ALA A 198 -12.06 4.91 -10.14
N PRO A 199 -12.71 4.04 -10.93
CA PRO A 199 -13.42 2.87 -10.40
C PRO A 199 -12.45 1.77 -9.91
N ALA A 200 -11.23 1.73 -10.43
CA ALA A 200 -10.19 0.78 -10.06
C ALA A 200 -8.80 1.38 -10.25
N HIS A 201 -7.75 0.72 -9.74
CA HIS A 201 -6.38 1.02 -10.15
C HIS A 201 -6.24 0.91 -11.66
N GLY A 202 -5.52 1.83 -12.28
CA GLY A 202 -5.34 1.80 -13.72
C GLY A 202 -4.41 2.87 -14.24
N VAL A 203 -4.34 2.96 -15.57
CA VAL A 203 -3.60 4.00 -16.28
C VAL A 203 -4.56 4.78 -17.15
N VAL A 204 -4.56 6.10 -17.04
CA VAL A 204 -5.37 6.98 -17.88
C VAL A 204 -4.86 6.89 -19.32
N ARG A 205 -5.73 6.50 -20.25
CA ARG A 205 -5.42 6.38 -21.68
C ARG A 205 -6.00 7.50 -22.53
N ALA A 206 -7.06 8.15 -22.05
CA ALA A 206 -7.59 9.38 -22.65
C ALA A 206 -8.08 10.33 -21.55
N ALA A 207 -7.87 11.63 -21.75
CA ALA A 207 -8.27 12.68 -20.82
C ALA A 207 -8.45 13.98 -21.62
N GLN A 208 -9.55 14.09 -22.36
CA GLN A 208 -9.84 15.24 -23.22
C GLN A 208 -11.33 15.30 -23.61
N SER A 209 -11.72 16.37 -24.30
CA SER A 209 -13.07 16.54 -24.83
C SER A 209 -13.25 15.78 -26.15
N PHE A 210 -14.37 15.09 -26.29
CA PHE A 210 -14.78 14.40 -27.53
C PHE A 210 -16.20 14.82 -27.96
N PRO A 211 -16.48 14.83 -29.28
CA PRO A 211 -17.83 15.07 -29.78
C PRO A 211 -18.84 14.10 -29.15
N VAL A 212 -20.02 14.62 -28.81
CA VAL A 212 -21.14 13.91 -28.14
C VAL A 212 -20.86 13.51 -26.68
N TRP A 213 -19.64 13.09 -26.35
CA TRP A 213 -19.26 12.66 -25.01
C TRP A 213 -18.93 13.82 -24.04
N GLY A 214 -18.57 15.00 -24.57
CA GLY A 214 -18.03 16.08 -23.75
C GLY A 214 -16.65 15.74 -23.21
N ASN A 215 -16.28 16.29 -22.05
CA ASN A 215 -15.05 15.91 -21.37
C ASN A 215 -15.16 14.46 -20.90
N LEU A 216 -14.16 13.64 -21.24
CA LEU A 216 -14.11 12.25 -20.81
C LEU A 216 -12.72 11.83 -20.34
N VAL A 217 -12.72 10.84 -19.46
CA VAL A 217 -11.53 10.09 -19.04
C VAL A 217 -11.72 8.62 -19.40
N VAL A 218 -10.73 8.03 -20.07
CA VAL A 218 -10.62 6.57 -20.25
C VAL A 218 -9.49 6.06 -19.38
N ILE A 219 -9.77 5.02 -18.59
CA ILE A 219 -8.78 4.37 -17.72
C ILE A 219 -8.70 2.90 -18.13
N GLU A 220 -7.48 2.42 -18.36
CA GLU A 220 -7.19 1.01 -18.54
C GLU A 220 -6.90 0.35 -17.20
N HIS A 221 -7.56 -0.79 -16.95
CA HIS A 221 -7.43 -1.60 -15.75
C HIS A 221 -6.93 -3.01 -16.09
N LYS A 222 -6.15 -3.61 -15.19
CA LYS A 222 -5.71 -4.99 -15.27
C LYS A 222 -6.29 -5.75 -14.09
N LEU A 223 -7.27 -6.62 -14.28
CA LEU A 223 -7.86 -7.41 -13.20
C LEU A 223 -6.85 -8.41 -12.63
N SER A 224 -7.18 -9.02 -11.49
CA SER A 224 -6.32 -9.99 -10.80
C SER A 224 -6.03 -11.26 -11.62
N ASP A 225 -6.91 -11.62 -12.55
CA ASP A 225 -6.72 -12.73 -13.50
C ASP A 225 -5.93 -12.33 -14.77
N GLY A 226 -5.51 -11.06 -14.86
CA GLY A 226 -4.79 -10.50 -16.01
C GLY A 226 -5.69 -9.93 -17.11
N THR A 227 -7.02 -10.05 -17.00
CA THR A 227 -7.96 -9.47 -17.96
C THR A 227 -7.82 -7.96 -18.01
N ARG A 228 -7.81 -7.37 -19.22
CA ARG A 228 -7.81 -5.92 -19.41
C ARG A 228 -9.24 -5.41 -19.62
N VAL A 229 -9.56 -4.30 -18.96
CA VAL A 229 -10.87 -3.64 -19.02
C VAL A 229 -10.65 -2.14 -19.07
N TRP A 230 -11.45 -1.42 -19.85
CA TRP A 230 -11.36 0.04 -19.96
C TRP A 230 -12.63 0.67 -19.39
N SER A 231 -12.49 1.60 -18.44
CA SER A 231 -13.62 2.44 -18.02
C SER A 231 -13.63 3.74 -18.80
N ARG A 232 -14.80 4.18 -19.27
CA ARG A 232 -15.01 5.54 -19.76
C ARG A 232 -15.95 6.29 -18.84
N LEU A 233 -15.52 7.48 -18.43
CA LEU A 233 -16.26 8.41 -17.58
C LEU A 233 -16.45 9.69 -18.40
N ALA A 234 -17.66 9.95 -18.87
CA ALA A 234 -17.96 11.02 -19.81
C ALA A 234 -18.94 12.05 -19.24
N HIS A 235 -19.18 13.12 -20.01
CA HIS A 235 -19.96 14.30 -19.61
C HIS A 235 -19.38 15.05 -18.40
N LEU A 236 -18.06 14.95 -18.16
CA LEU A 236 -17.42 15.65 -17.05
C LEU A 236 -17.46 17.18 -17.21
N ASP A 237 -17.48 17.91 -16.11
CA ASP A 237 -17.31 19.37 -16.11
C ASP A 237 -15.84 19.74 -16.31
N ASP A 238 -14.96 19.10 -15.54
CA ASP A 238 -13.51 19.25 -15.59
C ASP A 238 -12.79 17.89 -15.62
N ILE A 239 -11.50 17.93 -15.98
CA ILE A 239 -10.61 16.75 -16.01
C ILE A 239 -9.41 17.05 -15.11
N LEU A 240 -9.23 16.23 -14.06
CA LEU A 240 -8.19 16.43 -13.03
C LEU A 240 -7.00 15.47 -13.19
N VAL A 241 -6.99 14.66 -14.23
CA VAL A 241 -5.96 13.65 -14.52
C VAL A 241 -5.40 13.79 -15.92
N GLN A 242 -4.20 13.25 -16.15
CA GLN A 242 -3.48 13.34 -17.43
C GLN A 242 -3.28 11.96 -18.07
N VAL A 243 -3.11 11.92 -19.39
CA VAL A 243 -2.76 10.68 -20.10
C VAL A 243 -1.46 10.09 -19.53
N ASN A 244 -1.44 8.76 -19.41
CA ASN A 244 -0.41 7.94 -18.78
C ASN A 244 -0.25 8.13 -17.26
N GLN A 245 -1.15 8.89 -16.61
CA GLN A 245 -1.20 8.93 -15.15
C GLN A 245 -1.69 7.57 -14.62
N VAL A 246 -0.91 6.97 -13.72
CA VAL A 246 -1.39 5.85 -12.90
C VAL A 246 -2.36 6.41 -11.87
N VAL A 247 -3.57 5.88 -11.83
CA VAL A 247 -4.63 6.30 -10.91
C VAL A 247 -4.97 5.19 -9.93
N GLN A 248 -5.30 5.57 -8.70
CA GLN A 248 -5.75 4.65 -7.68
C GLN A 248 -7.28 4.54 -7.66
N ARG A 249 -7.82 3.41 -7.20
CA ARG A 249 -9.25 3.23 -7.03
C ARG A 249 -9.74 4.27 -6.02
N GLY A 250 -10.85 4.93 -6.33
CA GLY A 250 -11.38 6.01 -5.50
C GLY A 250 -10.62 7.33 -5.59
N GLN A 251 -9.60 7.45 -6.45
CA GLN A 251 -8.95 8.73 -6.74
C GLN A 251 -9.91 9.65 -7.48
N LEU A 252 -10.02 10.91 -7.06
CA LEU A 252 -10.81 11.94 -7.75
C LEU A 252 -10.20 12.22 -9.14
N ILE A 253 -11.01 12.19 -10.19
CA ILE A 253 -10.56 12.38 -11.59
C ILE A 253 -11.26 13.52 -12.33
N GLY A 254 -12.36 14.03 -11.79
CA GLY A 254 -13.18 15.09 -12.38
C GLY A 254 -14.48 15.27 -11.61
N HIS A 255 -15.35 16.12 -12.12
CA HIS A 255 -16.69 16.35 -11.58
C HIS A 255 -17.76 16.09 -12.64
N VAL A 256 -18.96 15.74 -12.20
CA VAL A 256 -20.14 15.56 -13.05
C VAL A 256 -20.46 16.88 -13.74
N GLY A 257 -20.57 16.83 -15.06
CA GLY A 257 -20.96 17.95 -15.90
C GLY A 257 -22.21 17.64 -16.70
N ASN A 258 -22.42 18.44 -17.73
CA ASN A 258 -23.61 18.40 -18.58
C ASN A 258 -23.25 18.56 -20.07
N ALA A 259 -21.98 18.27 -20.41
CA ALA A 259 -21.37 18.46 -21.73
C ALA A 259 -21.61 19.86 -22.35
N GLY A 260 -21.50 20.91 -21.54
CA GLY A 260 -21.69 22.30 -22.01
C GLY A 260 -23.15 22.67 -22.26
N GLY A 261 -24.07 22.05 -21.52
CA GLY A 261 -25.52 22.28 -21.62
C GLY A 261 -26.23 21.43 -22.68
N ALA A 262 -25.56 20.43 -23.25
CA ALA A 262 -26.17 19.51 -24.22
C ALA A 262 -27.09 18.47 -23.57
N PHE A 263 -26.85 18.15 -22.30
CA PHE A 263 -27.62 17.17 -21.52
C PHE A 263 -27.96 17.74 -20.13
N PRO A 264 -28.89 17.12 -19.36
CA PRO A 264 -28.95 17.30 -17.92
C PRO A 264 -27.64 16.85 -17.25
N TYR A 265 -27.39 17.29 -16.01
CA TYR A 265 -26.24 16.79 -15.26
C TYR A 265 -26.39 15.28 -15.03
N HIS A 266 -25.34 14.54 -15.37
CA HIS A 266 -25.19 13.10 -15.11
C HIS A 266 -23.77 12.63 -15.42
N LEU A 267 -23.38 11.50 -14.83
CA LEU A 267 -22.17 10.77 -15.24
C LEU A 267 -22.56 9.62 -16.17
N HIS A 268 -22.02 9.62 -17.39
CA HIS A 268 -22.02 8.41 -18.20
C HIS A 268 -20.81 7.54 -17.83
N TYR A 269 -21.07 6.30 -17.42
CA TYR A 269 -20.05 5.32 -17.03
C TYR A 269 -20.21 4.02 -17.81
N ASP A 270 -19.21 3.66 -18.62
CA ASP A 270 -19.16 2.36 -19.29
C ASP A 270 -17.86 1.58 -19.01
N LEU A 271 -17.94 0.27 -19.26
CA LEU A 271 -16.83 -0.66 -19.16
C LEU A 271 -16.71 -1.45 -20.46
N ALA A 272 -15.55 -1.35 -21.11
CA ALA A 272 -15.27 -1.95 -22.40
C ALA A 272 -14.25 -3.09 -22.31
N LYS A 273 -14.46 -4.08 -23.18
CA LYS A 273 -13.50 -5.14 -23.54
C LYS A 273 -12.60 -4.71 -24.69
N LEU A 274 -13.07 -3.77 -25.51
CA LEU A 274 -12.25 -3.13 -26.54
C LEU A 274 -11.30 -2.11 -25.91
N ASP A 275 -10.19 -1.84 -26.59
CA ASP A 275 -9.23 -0.81 -26.17
C ASP A 275 -9.77 0.59 -26.47
N LEU A 276 -10.51 1.16 -25.52
CA LEU A 276 -10.98 2.54 -25.59
C LEU A 276 -9.84 3.56 -25.49
N GLY A 277 -8.63 3.17 -25.12
CA GLY A 277 -7.47 4.07 -25.18
C GLY A 277 -7.14 4.48 -26.61
N GLN A 278 -7.32 3.57 -27.57
CA GLN A 278 -7.12 3.83 -29.00
C GLN A 278 -8.37 4.40 -29.68
N ALA A 279 -9.56 4.20 -29.11
CA ALA A 279 -10.82 4.70 -29.65
C ALA A 279 -11.73 5.30 -28.56
N PRO A 280 -11.37 6.44 -27.92
CA PRO A 280 -12.11 6.92 -26.75
C PRO A 280 -13.55 7.37 -27.06
N GLY A 281 -13.82 7.74 -28.32
CA GLY A 281 -15.15 8.13 -28.79
C GLY A 281 -15.99 6.98 -29.35
N ASP A 282 -15.54 5.72 -29.24
CA ASP A 282 -16.24 4.57 -29.85
C ASP A 282 -17.69 4.45 -29.37
N TRP A 283 -18.60 4.17 -30.31
CA TRP A 283 -19.98 3.87 -29.99
C TRP A 283 -20.61 2.92 -31.03
N PRO A 284 -21.17 1.76 -30.62
CA PRO A 284 -21.88 0.83 -31.50
C PRO A 284 -23.10 1.35 -32.26
N GLY A 285 -23.69 2.49 -31.91
CA GLY A 285 -24.93 2.93 -32.54
C GLY A 285 -26.06 1.92 -32.32
N ASP A 286 -26.82 1.58 -33.36
CA ASP A 286 -27.92 0.62 -33.33
C ASP A 286 -27.48 -0.86 -33.43
N ASP A 287 -26.17 -1.14 -33.50
CA ASP A 287 -25.65 -2.51 -33.48
C ASP A 287 -25.58 -3.08 -32.05
N ARG A 288 -26.70 -3.67 -31.61
CA ARG A 288 -26.80 -4.35 -30.31
C ARG A 288 -25.78 -5.48 -30.13
N GLN A 289 -25.47 -6.22 -31.20
CA GLN A 289 -24.57 -7.36 -31.10
C GLN A 289 -23.13 -6.91 -30.86
N ARG A 290 -22.69 -5.87 -31.57
CA ARG A 290 -21.41 -5.19 -31.32
C ARG A 290 -21.34 -4.67 -29.90
N MET A 291 -22.39 -3.99 -29.42
CA MET A 291 -22.44 -3.48 -28.06
C MET A 291 -22.20 -4.60 -27.04
N LYS A 292 -22.92 -5.72 -27.12
CA LYS A 292 -22.76 -6.84 -26.17
C LYS A 292 -21.42 -7.54 -26.28
N ARG A 293 -20.86 -7.60 -27.48
CA ARG A 293 -19.54 -8.18 -27.72
C ARG A 293 -18.46 -7.33 -27.04
N ASP A 294 -18.52 -6.01 -27.23
CA ASP A 294 -17.40 -5.11 -26.94
C ASP A 294 -17.52 -4.41 -25.57
N TYR A 295 -18.71 -4.35 -24.98
CA TYR A 295 -18.95 -3.73 -23.68
C TYR A 295 -19.42 -4.77 -22.63
N HIS A 296 -19.13 -4.48 -21.37
CA HIS A 296 -19.68 -5.17 -20.21
C HIS A 296 -20.95 -4.46 -19.74
N GLU A 297 -21.86 -5.22 -19.11
CA GLU A 297 -22.94 -4.61 -18.32
C GLU A 297 -22.30 -4.04 -17.03
N PRO A 298 -22.26 -2.71 -16.86
CA PRO A 298 -21.35 -2.08 -15.91
C PRO A 298 -21.73 -2.33 -14.45
N LYS A 299 -23.02 -2.41 -14.11
CA LYS A 299 -23.46 -2.61 -12.72
C LYS A 299 -23.07 -4.00 -12.24
N GLY A 300 -23.45 -5.04 -12.98
CA GLY A 300 -23.16 -6.43 -12.64
C GLY A 300 -21.68 -6.75 -12.73
N PHE A 301 -20.97 -6.19 -13.71
CA PHE A 301 -19.52 -6.38 -13.81
C PHE A 301 -18.80 -5.77 -12.61
N THR A 302 -19.09 -4.52 -12.27
CA THR A 302 -18.46 -3.88 -11.10
C THR A 302 -18.85 -4.57 -9.80
N GLN A 303 -20.13 -4.97 -9.64
CA GLN A 303 -20.58 -5.72 -8.46
C GLN A 303 -19.84 -7.05 -8.28
N ALA A 304 -19.55 -7.77 -9.38
CA ALA A 304 -18.83 -9.03 -9.34
C ALA A 304 -17.33 -8.88 -9.02
N HIS A 305 -16.77 -7.68 -9.19
CA HIS A 305 -15.34 -7.40 -9.00
C HIS A 305 -15.09 -6.40 -7.87
N ARG A 306 -16.02 -6.21 -6.93
CA ARG A 306 -15.83 -5.28 -5.80
C ARG A 306 -14.67 -5.68 -4.88
N PRO A 307 -14.04 -4.70 -4.19
CA PRO A 307 -12.99 -4.98 -3.22
C PRO A 307 -13.49 -5.90 -2.12
N ILE A 308 -12.64 -6.82 -1.66
CA ILE A 308 -12.99 -7.71 -0.55
C ILE A 308 -13.09 -6.88 0.73
N THR A 309 -14.32 -6.67 1.23
CA THR A 309 -14.57 -5.92 2.45
C THR A 309 -13.86 -6.58 3.66
N PRO A 310 -13.21 -5.81 4.56
CA PRO A 310 -12.73 -6.34 5.83
C PRO A 310 -13.86 -7.05 6.58
N ARG A 311 -13.57 -8.18 7.20
CA ARG A 311 -14.59 -9.08 7.78
C ARG A 311 -15.48 -8.33 8.78
N PRO A 312 -16.79 -8.16 8.52
CA PRO A 312 -17.69 -7.62 9.53
C PRO A 312 -17.84 -8.61 10.69
N ASN A 313 -17.97 -8.10 11.91
CA ASN A 313 -18.28 -8.87 13.13
C ASN A 313 -17.21 -9.89 13.58
N VAL A 314 -15.93 -9.53 13.51
CA VAL A 314 -14.85 -10.36 14.10
C VAL A 314 -14.91 -10.29 15.63
N LYS A 315 -15.11 -11.45 16.27
CA LYS A 315 -15.01 -11.58 17.72
C LYS A 315 -13.55 -11.48 18.15
N LEU A 316 -13.20 -10.47 18.95
CA LEU A 316 -11.85 -10.31 19.48
C LEU A 316 -11.53 -11.46 20.45
N LEU A 317 -10.46 -12.20 20.16
CA LEU A 317 -9.88 -13.17 21.08
C LEU A 317 -8.77 -12.52 21.91
N ILE A 318 -8.62 -12.95 23.15
CA ILE A 318 -7.46 -12.61 23.97
C ILE A 318 -6.84 -13.86 24.55
N GLY A 319 -5.55 -13.81 24.83
CA GLY A 319 -4.90 -14.85 25.59
C GLY A 319 -3.41 -14.64 25.75
N LEU A 320 -2.64 -15.73 25.72
CA LEU A 320 -1.34 -15.81 26.36
C LEU A 320 -0.32 -16.54 25.47
N HIS A 321 0.95 -16.18 25.62
CA HIS A 321 2.04 -16.94 25.01
C HIS A 321 2.15 -18.34 25.62
N ASP A 322 2.88 -19.18 24.88
CA ASP A 322 3.34 -20.51 25.22
C ASP A 322 2.26 -21.58 25.44
N ARG A 323 2.71 -22.84 25.55
CA ARG A 323 1.86 -24.00 25.80
C ARG A 323 1.16 -23.90 27.16
N GLU A 324 1.82 -23.34 28.16
CA GLU A 324 1.25 -23.15 29.49
C GLU A 324 0.19 -22.04 29.51
N GLY A 325 0.28 -21.04 28.62
CA GLY A 325 -0.78 -20.07 28.36
C GLY A 325 -2.02 -20.75 27.79
N GLY A 326 -1.83 -21.62 26.79
CA GLY A 326 -2.89 -22.49 26.27
C GLY A 326 -3.53 -23.37 27.36
N ASN A 327 -2.72 -24.04 28.18
CA ASN A 327 -3.21 -24.87 29.29
C ASN A 327 -3.98 -24.05 30.34
N TRP A 328 -3.50 -22.83 30.64
CA TRP A 328 -4.16 -21.91 31.56
C TRP A 328 -5.55 -21.48 31.05
N LEU A 329 -5.67 -21.14 29.76
CA LEU A 329 -6.94 -20.82 29.10
C LEU A 329 -7.89 -22.02 29.15
N LYS A 330 -7.39 -23.20 28.79
CA LYS A 330 -8.15 -24.47 28.80
C LYS A 330 -8.72 -24.79 30.17
N THR A 331 -7.90 -24.65 31.21
CA THR A 331 -8.31 -24.91 32.60
C THR A 331 -9.44 -23.99 33.05
N ARG A 332 -9.44 -22.74 32.56
CA ARG A 332 -10.48 -21.73 32.82
C ARG A 332 -11.63 -21.75 31.81
N ARG A 333 -11.61 -22.69 30.86
CA ARG A 333 -12.59 -22.82 29.77
C ARG A 333 -12.71 -21.56 28.89
N ILE A 334 -11.62 -20.80 28.79
CA ILE A 334 -11.57 -19.62 27.93
C ILE A 334 -11.24 -20.08 26.50
N LYS A 335 -12.16 -19.86 25.56
CA LYS A 335 -12.00 -20.07 24.11
C LYS A 335 -11.22 -18.91 23.48
N GLY A 336 -10.01 -18.67 23.99
CA GLY A 336 -9.14 -17.55 23.63
C GLY A 336 -8.14 -17.89 22.53
N VAL A 337 -7.00 -17.21 22.56
CA VAL A 337 -5.88 -17.43 21.63
C VAL A 337 -4.57 -17.66 22.39
N CYS A 338 -3.72 -18.57 21.92
CA CYS A 338 -2.34 -18.69 22.41
C CYS A 338 -1.32 -18.69 21.27
N LEU A 339 -0.09 -18.28 21.58
CA LEU A 339 1.05 -18.34 20.65
C LEU A 339 2.10 -19.32 21.16
N VAL A 340 2.27 -20.44 20.47
CA VAL A 340 3.30 -21.45 20.77
C VAL A 340 4.52 -21.27 19.86
N LEU A 341 5.69 -21.75 20.31
CA LEU A 341 6.95 -21.60 19.58
C LEU A 341 7.49 -22.96 19.11
N ALA A 342 8.14 -22.95 17.95
CA ALA A 342 8.87 -24.09 17.39
C ALA A 342 10.18 -23.62 16.75
N ASP A 343 11.30 -24.05 17.33
CA ASP A 343 12.63 -23.87 16.75
C ASP A 343 13.04 -25.17 16.07
N VAL A 344 13.00 -25.20 14.74
CA VAL A 344 13.25 -26.43 13.97
C VAL A 344 14.72 -26.61 13.58
N GLN A 345 15.50 -25.52 13.60
CA GLN A 345 16.86 -25.48 13.08
C GLN A 345 16.99 -26.12 11.68
N THR A 346 17.45 -27.37 11.59
CA THR A 346 17.60 -28.11 10.32
C THR A 346 16.85 -29.45 10.30
N ASN A 347 16.05 -29.74 11.32
CA ASN A 347 15.34 -31.01 11.46
C ASN A 347 13.85 -30.77 11.73
N ALA A 348 13.00 -31.50 11.02
CA ALA A 348 11.56 -31.42 11.28
C ALA A 348 11.23 -31.95 12.69
N ILE A 349 10.25 -31.34 13.35
CA ILE A 349 9.82 -31.73 14.71
C ILE A 349 8.32 -32.05 14.73
N PRO A 350 7.88 -33.01 15.57
CA PRO A 350 6.45 -33.31 15.71
C PRO A 350 5.74 -32.24 16.55
N LEU A 351 4.61 -31.74 16.06
CA LEU A 351 3.77 -30.77 16.77
C LEU A 351 2.32 -31.26 16.84
N ASP A 352 1.77 -31.39 18.05
CA ASP A 352 0.36 -31.75 18.28
C ASP A 352 -0.25 -30.88 19.39
N PHE A 353 -1.20 -30.05 18.98
CA PHE A 353 -1.95 -29.12 19.84
C PHE A 353 -3.45 -29.37 19.75
N ARG A 354 -3.88 -30.55 19.28
CA ARG A 354 -5.30 -30.90 19.21
C ARG A 354 -5.99 -30.78 20.55
N ASP A 355 -5.31 -31.10 21.64
CA ASP A 355 -5.89 -30.97 22.99
C ASP A 355 -6.24 -29.53 23.38
N LEU A 356 -5.57 -28.52 22.80
CA LEU A 356 -5.93 -27.09 22.96
C LEU A 356 -6.99 -26.68 21.94
N ALA A 357 -6.81 -27.07 20.67
CA ALA A 357 -7.76 -26.76 19.61
C ALA A 357 -9.16 -27.33 19.88
N ASP A 358 -9.24 -28.58 20.35
CA ASP A 358 -10.49 -29.26 20.75
C ASP A 358 -11.15 -28.58 21.97
N ALA A 359 -10.38 -27.85 22.78
CA ALA A 359 -10.91 -27.01 23.85
C ALA A 359 -11.44 -25.66 23.35
N GLY A 360 -11.42 -25.40 22.03
CA GLY A 360 -11.86 -24.17 21.40
C GLY A 360 -10.84 -23.03 21.44
N ILE A 361 -9.57 -23.33 21.72
CA ILE A 361 -8.50 -22.34 21.75
C ILE A 361 -7.93 -22.18 20.35
N THR A 362 -7.79 -20.94 19.89
CA THR A 362 -7.04 -20.61 18.67
C THR A 362 -5.55 -20.74 18.96
N VAL A 363 -4.87 -21.66 18.26
CA VAL A 363 -3.44 -21.93 18.48
C VAL A 363 -2.64 -21.31 17.34
N LEU A 364 -1.93 -20.24 17.63
CA LEU A 364 -0.97 -19.62 16.71
C LEU A 364 0.41 -20.24 16.91
N LEU A 365 1.19 -20.34 15.85
CA LEU A 365 2.56 -20.85 15.89
C LEU A 365 3.56 -19.79 15.41
N ARG A 366 4.58 -19.52 16.22
CA ARG A 366 5.85 -18.92 15.78
C ARG A 366 6.78 -20.05 15.40
N ILE A 367 7.20 -20.12 14.14
CA ILE A 367 8.19 -21.11 13.69
C ILE A 367 9.45 -20.41 13.17
N GLY A 368 10.62 -20.84 13.63
CA GLY A 368 11.89 -20.20 13.31
C GLY A 368 13.08 -21.16 13.41
N TYR A 369 14.27 -20.63 13.16
CA TYR A 369 15.53 -21.37 13.29
C TYR A 369 15.99 -21.42 14.74
N GLY A 370 15.94 -20.28 15.41
CA GLY A 370 16.28 -20.10 16.82
C GLY A 370 15.88 -18.71 17.33
N TYR A 371 16.64 -18.18 18.28
CA TYR A 371 16.31 -16.99 19.06
C TYR A 371 17.40 -15.91 19.00
N ALA A 372 17.18 -14.79 19.69
CA ALA A 372 18.10 -13.67 19.82
C ALA A 372 19.34 -13.95 20.73
N ASP A 373 19.75 -15.22 20.83
CA ASP A 373 20.93 -15.69 21.56
C ASP A 373 22.18 -15.84 20.66
N GLY A 374 22.05 -15.43 19.39
CA GLY A 374 23.04 -15.55 18.34
C GLY A 374 22.73 -16.64 17.30
N THR A 375 21.73 -17.50 17.55
CA THR A 375 21.25 -18.46 16.54
C THR A 375 20.45 -17.79 15.44
N GLY A 376 19.63 -16.79 15.79
CA GLY A 376 18.82 -16.00 14.87
C GLY A 376 17.52 -16.66 14.45
N THR A 377 16.52 -15.84 14.11
CA THR A 377 15.18 -16.28 13.70
C THR A 377 15.19 -17.02 12.36
N LEU A 378 16.11 -16.64 11.45
CA LEU A 378 16.44 -17.35 10.22
C LEU A 378 17.95 -17.67 10.21
N PRO A 379 18.38 -18.77 9.59
CA PRO A 379 19.79 -19.10 9.55
C PRO A 379 20.54 -18.35 8.45
N ARG A 380 21.86 -18.53 8.45
CA ARG A 380 22.75 -18.15 7.34
C ARG A 380 22.45 -18.96 6.05
N PRO A 381 22.85 -18.45 4.87
CA PRO A 381 22.52 -19.07 3.58
C PRO A 381 22.94 -20.54 3.43
N ASP A 382 24.01 -20.97 4.08
CA ASP A 382 24.53 -22.33 4.02
C ASP A 382 23.62 -23.37 4.70
N ARG A 383 22.79 -22.95 5.66
CA ARG A 383 21.83 -23.82 6.36
C ARG A 383 20.38 -23.62 5.89
N LEU A 384 20.14 -22.57 5.11
CA LEU A 384 18.79 -22.13 4.72
C LEU A 384 17.96 -23.22 4.00
N PRO A 385 18.49 -23.98 3.03
CA PRO A 385 17.68 -25.01 2.35
C PRO A 385 17.21 -26.14 3.29
N ALA A 386 18.07 -26.54 4.23
CA ALA A 386 17.73 -27.58 5.21
C ALA A 386 16.68 -27.08 6.22
N PHE A 387 16.80 -25.83 6.65
CA PHE A 387 15.81 -25.16 7.49
C PHE A 387 14.45 -25.04 6.80
N GLU A 388 14.40 -24.54 5.57
CA GLU A 388 13.15 -24.39 4.81
C GLU A 388 12.41 -25.72 4.66
N LYS A 389 13.16 -26.80 4.36
CA LYS A 389 12.61 -28.16 4.31
C LYS A 389 12.07 -28.61 5.67
N ALA A 390 12.83 -28.40 6.74
CA ALA A 390 12.42 -28.76 8.09
C ALA A 390 11.15 -28.04 8.54
N VAL A 391 11.01 -26.76 8.19
CA VAL A 391 9.80 -25.96 8.44
C VAL A 391 8.62 -26.56 7.66
N ALA A 392 8.76 -26.77 6.35
CA ALA A 392 7.67 -27.30 5.53
C ALA A 392 7.19 -28.67 6.02
N ASP A 393 8.12 -29.59 6.31
CA ASP A 393 7.81 -30.93 6.83
C ASP A 393 7.11 -30.85 8.20
N THR A 394 7.60 -29.97 9.09
CA THR A 394 6.99 -29.74 10.42
C THR A 394 5.56 -29.24 10.29
N LEU A 395 5.33 -28.21 9.47
CA LEU A 395 4.01 -27.61 9.30
C LEU A 395 3.03 -28.57 8.64
N ASN A 396 3.47 -29.35 7.65
CA ASN A 396 2.64 -30.36 7.00
C ASN A 396 2.25 -31.50 7.96
N ALA A 397 3.09 -31.83 8.95
CA ALA A 397 2.79 -32.85 9.94
C ALA A 397 2.03 -32.33 11.18
N ALA A 398 2.06 -31.02 11.43
CA ALA A 398 1.49 -30.39 12.62
C ALA A 398 -0.03 -30.57 12.70
N LYS A 399 -0.55 -30.69 13.93
CA LYS A 399 -1.98 -30.85 14.20
C LYS A 399 -2.48 -29.84 15.21
N GLY A 400 -3.67 -29.29 14.97
CA GLY A 400 -4.31 -28.35 15.89
C GLY A 400 -3.74 -26.93 15.88
N ILE A 401 -3.00 -26.54 14.83
CA ILE A 401 -2.55 -25.16 14.61
C ILE A 401 -3.58 -24.42 13.75
N THR A 402 -3.93 -23.19 14.15
CA THR A 402 -4.85 -22.33 13.41
C THR A 402 -4.12 -21.52 12.33
N ALA A 403 -3.00 -20.89 12.68
CA ALA A 403 -2.17 -20.12 11.75
C ALA A 403 -0.74 -19.98 12.28
N THR A 404 0.21 -19.81 11.37
CA THR A 404 1.64 -19.74 11.69
C THR A 404 2.25 -18.46 11.16
N HIS A 405 3.13 -17.81 11.92
CA HIS A 405 4.06 -16.81 11.39
C HIS A 405 5.47 -17.39 11.24
N TYR A 406 6.08 -17.13 10.07
CA TYR A 406 7.41 -17.62 9.71
C TYR A 406 8.49 -16.62 10.13
N GLY A 407 9.25 -16.93 11.18
CA GLY A 407 10.21 -16.04 11.81
C GLY A 407 9.57 -15.03 12.76
N ASN A 408 10.40 -14.12 13.30
CA ASN A 408 10.00 -13.11 14.27
C ASN A 408 10.93 -11.90 14.20
N GLU A 409 10.36 -10.69 14.27
CA GLU A 409 11.09 -9.42 14.39
C GLU A 409 12.32 -9.33 13.48
N ILE A 410 12.17 -9.74 12.22
CA ILE A 410 13.29 -9.93 11.27
C ILE A 410 14.04 -8.63 10.94
N ASN A 411 13.45 -7.48 11.24
CA ASN A 411 14.04 -6.15 11.14
C ASN A 411 14.96 -5.82 12.33
N ASN A 412 14.91 -6.62 13.40
CA ASN A 412 15.76 -6.48 14.57
C ASN A 412 17.11 -7.17 14.37
N ALA A 413 18.20 -6.42 14.55
CA ALA A 413 19.55 -6.93 14.42
C ALA A 413 19.85 -8.04 15.45
N SER A 414 19.20 -8.02 16.62
CA SER A 414 19.39 -9.09 17.61
C SER A 414 18.78 -10.42 17.19
N GLU A 415 17.83 -10.42 16.26
CA GLU A 415 17.19 -11.63 15.73
C GLU A 415 17.94 -12.20 14.52
N ALA A 416 19.04 -11.56 14.10
CA ALA A 416 19.88 -12.04 13.02
C ALA A 416 20.94 -13.05 13.52
N PRO A 417 21.29 -14.07 12.72
CA PRO A 417 22.27 -15.07 13.11
C PRO A 417 23.65 -14.43 13.29
N GLY A 418 24.37 -14.85 14.34
CA GLY A 418 25.68 -14.33 14.72
C GLY A 418 25.65 -13.03 15.52
N TRP A 419 24.49 -12.62 16.05
CA TRP A 419 24.41 -11.58 17.08
C TRP A 419 25.11 -12.02 18.37
N ASP A 420 25.83 -11.12 19.06
CA ASP A 420 26.41 -11.40 20.38
C ASP A 420 25.60 -10.73 21.50
N PRO A 421 24.73 -11.48 22.21
CA PRO A 421 23.88 -10.91 23.25
C PRO A 421 24.68 -10.39 24.46
N ARG A 422 25.93 -10.81 24.65
CA ARG A 422 26.78 -10.37 25.77
C ARG A 422 27.31 -8.96 25.55
N THR A 423 27.49 -8.57 24.29
CA THR A 423 28.00 -7.25 23.91
C THR A 423 26.92 -6.33 23.37
N GLY A 424 25.74 -6.89 23.00
CA GLY A 424 24.68 -6.15 22.35
C GLY A 424 25.07 -5.63 20.97
N ASN A 425 25.98 -6.35 20.29
CA ASN A 425 26.52 -5.98 18.98
C ASN A 425 26.64 -7.20 18.04
N PRO A 426 26.74 -6.97 16.72
CA PRO A 426 27.11 -8.02 15.76
C PRO A 426 28.41 -8.74 16.16
N GLY A 427 28.36 -10.07 16.23
CA GLY A 427 29.54 -10.92 16.44
C GLY A 427 30.30 -11.23 15.14
N PRO A 428 31.39 -12.02 15.20
CA PRO A 428 32.21 -12.36 14.03
C PRO A 428 31.44 -13.08 12.92
N ASP A 429 30.44 -13.88 13.29
CA ASP A 429 29.62 -14.68 12.38
C ASP A 429 28.28 -14.01 12.04
N TYR A 430 28.15 -12.70 12.29
CA TYR A 430 26.92 -11.97 12.03
C TYR A 430 26.54 -12.00 10.54
N PHE A 431 25.29 -12.33 10.25
CA PHE A 431 24.72 -12.22 8.92
C PHE A 431 23.43 -11.38 8.98
N PRO A 432 23.43 -10.17 8.40
CA PRO A 432 22.26 -9.30 8.43
C PRO A 432 21.14 -9.89 7.60
N LEU A 433 19.95 -10.00 8.18
CA LEU A 433 18.74 -10.32 7.43
C LEU A 433 18.31 -9.10 6.59
N THR A 434 17.73 -9.36 5.42
CA THR A 434 17.17 -8.33 4.53
C THR A 434 15.75 -8.74 4.10
N PRO A 435 14.90 -7.79 3.65
CA PRO A 435 13.58 -8.12 3.12
C PRO A 435 13.66 -9.16 1.99
N ASP A 436 14.57 -8.98 1.03
CA ASP A 436 14.72 -9.90 -0.11
C ASP A 436 15.11 -11.32 0.33
N TYR A 437 16.02 -11.43 1.31
CA TYR A 437 16.42 -12.73 1.87
C TYR A 437 15.23 -13.44 2.51
N TYR A 438 14.48 -12.71 3.32
CA TYR A 438 13.27 -13.21 3.99
C TYR A 438 12.19 -13.62 2.99
N ILE A 439 11.84 -12.74 2.05
CA ILE A 439 10.79 -12.96 1.04
C ILE A 439 11.10 -14.20 0.21
N ALA A 440 12.35 -14.35 -0.25
CA ALA A 440 12.76 -15.50 -1.02
C ALA A 440 12.60 -16.82 -0.23
N SER A 441 12.95 -16.80 1.06
CA SER A 441 12.79 -17.96 1.94
C SER A 441 11.33 -18.28 2.25
N TYR A 442 10.56 -17.26 2.63
CA TYR A 442 9.12 -17.37 2.89
C TYR A 442 8.40 -17.99 1.69
N ASN A 443 8.67 -17.51 0.47
CA ASN A 443 8.01 -18.01 -0.74
C ASN A 443 8.33 -19.48 -1.01
N ARG A 444 9.58 -19.92 -0.78
CA ARG A 444 9.94 -21.34 -0.93
C ARG A 444 9.19 -22.22 0.07
N VAL A 445 9.01 -21.78 1.31
CA VAL A 445 8.20 -22.50 2.31
C VAL A 445 6.72 -22.47 1.93
N TRP A 446 6.18 -21.31 1.54
CA TRP A 446 4.78 -21.13 1.12
C TRP A 446 4.36 -22.12 0.02
N PHE A 447 5.22 -22.34 -0.98
CA PHE A 447 4.93 -23.30 -2.05
C PHE A 447 5.21 -24.77 -1.70
N SER A 448 5.82 -25.04 -0.54
CA SER A 448 6.17 -26.39 -0.08
C SER A 448 5.21 -26.95 0.98
N ILE A 449 4.28 -26.12 1.47
CA ILE A 449 3.27 -26.53 2.45
C ILE A 449 1.95 -26.91 1.77
N ARG A 450 1.16 -27.78 2.43
CA ARG A 450 -0.18 -28.12 1.96
C ARG A 450 -1.10 -26.89 1.99
N THR A 451 -2.11 -26.87 1.13
CA THR A 451 -3.06 -25.75 1.01
C THR A 451 -3.95 -25.52 2.23
N ASP A 452 -4.11 -26.53 3.09
CA ASP A 452 -4.85 -26.43 4.35
C ASP A 452 -4.01 -25.85 5.50
N VAL A 453 -2.68 -25.85 5.38
CA VAL A 453 -1.77 -25.23 6.35
C VAL A 453 -1.78 -23.72 6.15
N LYS A 454 -1.91 -22.97 7.25
CA LYS A 454 -2.05 -21.51 7.24
C LYS A 454 -0.77 -20.82 7.65
N LEU A 455 -0.25 -19.95 6.77
CA LEU A 455 1.02 -19.26 6.95
C LEU A 455 0.87 -17.75 6.73
N GLY A 456 1.63 -16.96 7.48
CA GLY A 456 1.74 -15.53 7.28
C GLY A 456 3.15 -15.01 7.60
N PRO A 457 3.43 -13.76 7.19
CA PRO A 457 4.75 -13.17 7.37
C PRO A 457 5.07 -12.93 8.84
N ALA A 458 6.36 -12.79 9.15
CA ALA A 458 6.84 -12.44 10.48
C ALA A 458 6.26 -11.09 10.91
N PRO A 459 5.83 -10.94 12.17
CA PRO A 459 5.66 -9.63 12.76
C PRO A 459 7.02 -8.91 12.84
N LEU A 460 7.00 -7.58 12.74
CA LEU A 460 8.19 -6.74 12.89
C LEU A 460 8.28 -6.15 14.29
N ASP A 461 9.50 -5.87 14.75
CA ASP A 461 9.72 -5.06 15.95
C ASP A 461 9.23 -3.63 15.65
N PRO A 462 8.25 -3.09 16.39
CA PRO A 462 7.68 -1.77 16.11
C PRO A 462 8.63 -0.63 16.46
N TYR A 463 9.71 -0.87 17.21
CA TYR A 463 10.62 0.16 17.71
C TYR A 463 12.02 0.06 17.14
N PHE A 464 12.28 -0.94 16.29
CA PHE A 464 13.59 -1.18 15.76
C PHE A 464 13.64 -0.92 14.26
N GLY A 465 14.59 -0.08 13.88
CA GLY A 465 14.90 0.31 12.53
C GLY A 465 16.36 0.75 12.44
N PRO A 466 17.32 -0.20 12.50
CA PRO A 466 18.73 0.13 12.68
C PRO A 466 19.28 0.92 11.48
N PRO A 467 20.07 1.97 11.73
CA PRO A 467 21.02 2.43 10.73
C PRO A 467 22.08 1.33 10.54
N PHE A 468 22.17 0.77 9.34
CA PHE A 468 23.29 -0.11 8.99
C PHE A 468 24.46 0.76 8.47
N PRO A 469 25.65 0.75 9.09
CA PRO A 469 26.79 1.51 8.60
C PRO A 469 27.32 1.06 7.22
N PHE A 470 26.93 -0.14 6.78
CA PHE A 470 27.42 -0.79 5.56
C PHE A 470 26.33 -1.13 4.54
N LEU A 471 25.06 -0.89 4.85
CA LEU A 471 23.95 -0.92 3.90
C LEU A 471 23.41 0.50 3.81
N ALA A 472 23.33 1.07 2.61
CA ALA A 472 22.81 2.44 2.38
C ALA A 472 21.30 2.61 2.66
N TYR A 473 20.73 1.76 3.53
CA TYR A 473 19.35 1.82 3.99
C TYR A 473 19.36 2.25 5.46
N THR A 474 18.85 3.45 5.73
CA THR A 474 18.23 3.74 7.03
C THR A 474 17.02 2.82 7.12
N SER A 475 17.00 1.80 7.98
CA SER A 475 15.91 0.84 7.92
C SER A 475 14.66 1.40 8.60
N ASP A 476 13.83 2.07 7.82
CA ASP A 476 12.45 2.35 8.17
C ASP A 476 11.69 1.01 8.24
N ASN A 477 11.13 0.69 9.40
CA ASN A 477 10.31 -0.50 9.60
C ASN A 477 9.02 -0.47 8.74
N ARG A 478 8.57 0.71 8.31
CA ARG A 478 7.52 0.86 7.29
C ARG A 478 7.92 0.21 5.97
N GLU A 479 9.15 0.45 5.54
CA GLU A 479 9.67 -0.04 4.26
C GLU A 479 9.92 -1.54 4.32
N TRP A 480 10.38 -2.06 5.46
CA TRP A 480 10.41 -3.51 5.71
C TRP A 480 9.02 -4.13 5.54
N TRP A 481 8.01 -3.57 6.19
CA TRP A 481 6.64 -4.08 6.14
C TRP A 481 6.06 -4.04 4.72
N ARG A 482 6.24 -2.92 4.01
CA ARG A 482 5.85 -2.76 2.61
C ARG A 482 6.54 -3.75 1.69
N ALA A 483 7.86 -3.88 1.80
CA ALA A 483 8.64 -4.78 0.96
C ALA A 483 8.19 -6.23 1.16
N MET A 484 8.05 -6.67 2.42
CA MET A 484 7.55 -8.01 2.75
C MET A 484 6.16 -8.25 2.16
N LEU A 485 5.19 -7.39 2.47
CA LEU A 485 3.81 -7.59 2.03
C LEU A 485 3.63 -7.48 0.52
N ARG A 486 4.51 -6.78 -0.21
CA ARG A 486 4.51 -6.76 -1.68
C ARG A 486 5.20 -7.98 -2.28
N GLY A 487 6.28 -8.45 -1.67
CA GLY A 487 7.12 -9.50 -2.23
C GLY A 487 6.69 -10.94 -1.92
N ILE A 488 5.97 -11.19 -0.82
CA ILE A 488 5.50 -12.54 -0.49
C ILE A 488 4.44 -13.03 -1.51
N ALA A 489 4.41 -14.33 -1.79
CA ALA A 489 3.50 -14.93 -2.76
C ALA A 489 2.05 -14.93 -2.28
N GLY A 490 1.84 -15.11 -0.98
CA GLY A 490 0.53 -15.14 -0.33
C GLY A 490 0.64 -15.15 1.18
N ALA A 491 -0.49 -14.99 1.86
CA ALA A 491 -0.63 -15.11 3.30
C ALA A 491 -2.07 -15.52 3.64
N ASP A 492 -2.24 -16.23 4.75
CA ASP A 492 -3.54 -16.61 5.31
C ASP A 492 -3.91 -15.81 6.56
N ALA A 493 -2.92 -15.19 7.20
CA ALA A 493 -3.05 -14.35 8.39
C ALA A 493 -1.94 -13.30 8.41
N LEU A 494 -2.20 -12.19 9.10
CA LEU A 494 -1.19 -11.17 9.38
C LEU A 494 -0.90 -11.13 10.87
N PHE A 495 0.36 -10.84 11.19
CA PHE A 495 0.86 -10.84 12.55
C PHE A 495 1.57 -9.52 12.80
N LEU A 496 1.28 -8.88 13.93
CA LEU A 496 1.86 -7.60 14.32
C LEU A 496 2.24 -7.63 15.80
N HIS A 497 3.21 -6.80 16.17
CA HIS A 497 3.52 -6.51 17.57
C HIS A 497 3.03 -5.11 17.90
N SER A 498 2.50 -4.92 19.10
CA SER A 498 2.14 -3.60 19.59
C SER A 498 2.38 -3.50 21.09
N LYS A 499 3.17 -2.52 21.48
CA LYS A 499 3.75 -2.39 22.83
C LYS A 499 3.50 -0.99 23.37
N THR A 500 3.71 -0.78 24.67
CA THR A 500 3.81 0.56 25.28
C THR A 500 5.20 0.74 25.89
N GLN A 501 5.70 1.98 25.99
CA GLN A 501 7.01 2.25 26.58
C GLN A 501 7.04 1.93 28.09
N SER A 502 5.91 2.12 28.77
CA SER A 502 5.77 1.81 30.19
C SER A 502 4.48 1.06 30.52
N ASN A 503 4.31 0.72 31.78
CA ASN A 503 3.11 0.11 32.36
C ASN A 503 1.93 1.10 32.53
N ASN A 504 2.07 2.37 32.13
CA ASN A 504 1.00 3.36 32.18
C ASN A 504 -0.10 3.06 31.14
N HIS A 505 -1.31 2.76 31.60
CA HIS A 505 -2.45 2.43 30.74
C HIS A 505 -2.86 3.57 29.78
N ALA A 506 -2.58 4.84 30.13
CA ALA A 506 -2.86 5.97 29.23
C ALA A 506 -2.07 5.89 27.90
N GLU A 507 -0.93 5.19 27.91
CA GLU A 507 -0.12 4.98 26.71
C GLU A 507 -0.81 4.10 25.65
N ILE A 508 -1.84 3.32 26.03
CA ILE A 508 -2.62 2.52 25.08
C ILE A 508 -3.29 3.43 24.02
N ARG A 509 -3.81 4.58 24.44
CA ARG A 509 -4.49 5.53 23.55
C ARG A 509 -3.63 6.73 23.15
N SER A 510 -2.39 6.81 23.65
CA SER A 510 -1.53 7.96 23.38
C SER A 510 -1.29 8.16 21.89
N ALA A 511 -1.49 9.40 21.43
CA ALA A 511 -1.18 9.84 20.08
C ALA A 511 0.27 10.28 19.90
N ASP A 512 1.11 10.14 20.94
CA ASP A 512 2.51 10.50 20.87
C ASP A 512 3.22 9.70 19.77
N LYS A 513 4.13 10.38 19.07
CA LYS A 513 4.93 9.81 17.98
C LYS A 513 6.40 9.85 18.32
N PHE A 514 7.18 9.03 17.63
CA PHE A 514 8.63 9.18 17.65
C PHE A 514 9.05 10.55 17.13
N THR A 515 10.05 11.16 17.76
CA THR A 515 10.55 12.49 17.40
C THR A 515 11.78 12.43 16.48
N ASN A 516 12.31 11.24 16.21
CA ASN A 516 13.53 11.02 15.44
C ASN A 516 13.30 10.02 14.31
N ASP A 517 13.97 10.24 13.19
CA ASP A 517 13.99 9.30 12.07
C ASP A 517 14.76 8.03 12.47
N PRO A 518 14.42 6.85 11.91
CA PRO A 518 13.46 6.64 10.82
C PRO A 518 11.99 6.48 11.27
N LEU A 519 11.67 6.57 12.56
CA LEU A 519 10.35 6.17 13.09
C LEU A 519 9.33 7.31 13.22
N ARG A 520 9.64 8.54 12.80
CA ARG A 520 8.74 9.73 12.94
C ARG A 520 7.33 9.54 12.37
N TRP A 521 7.18 8.62 11.41
CA TRP A 521 5.90 8.36 10.74
C TRP A 521 4.87 7.65 11.64
N GLN A 522 5.30 6.94 12.69
CA GLN A 522 4.43 6.11 13.53
C GLN A 522 4.32 6.56 14.99
N TYR A 523 3.37 5.94 15.71
CA TYR A 523 3.12 6.18 17.13
C TYR A 523 4.18 5.51 18.03
N LEU A 524 4.44 6.15 19.17
CA LEU A 524 5.44 5.71 20.15
C LEU A 524 4.99 4.50 21.00
N HIS A 525 3.68 4.35 21.17
CA HIS A 525 3.07 3.37 22.07
C HIS A 525 2.16 2.39 21.30
N PHE A 526 1.05 1.97 21.91
CA PHE A 526 0.21 0.86 21.43
C PHE A 526 -0.51 1.14 20.11
N ARG A 527 -0.64 2.42 19.75
CA ARG A 527 -1.20 2.83 18.46
C ARG A 527 -0.26 2.56 17.29
N SER A 528 0.95 2.05 17.52
CA SER A 528 1.91 1.63 16.46
C SER A 528 1.32 0.62 15.48
N MET A 529 0.30 -0.17 15.87
CA MET A 529 -0.40 -1.05 14.94
C MET A 529 -1.22 -0.32 13.87
N GLU A 530 -1.73 0.89 14.14
CA GLU A 530 -2.59 1.62 13.20
C GLU A 530 -1.88 1.92 11.88
N PRO A 531 -0.67 2.52 11.87
CA PRO A 531 0.00 2.83 10.62
C PRO A 531 0.53 1.57 9.92
N TYR A 532 0.82 0.47 10.63
CA TYR A 532 1.12 -0.83 10.00
C TYR A 532 -0.08 -1.40 9.24
N LEU A 533 -1.28 -1.34 9.83
CA LEU A 533 -2.52 -1.77 9.18
C LEU A 533 -2.89 -0.90 7.99
N ALA A 534 -2.56 0.39 8.04
CA ALA A 534 -2.75 1.29 6.90
C ALA A 534 -1.94 0.85 5.67
N GLU A 535 -0.73 0.31 5.88
CA GLU A 535 0.17 -0.15 4.82
C GLU A 535 -0.15 -1.55 4.27
N VAL A 536 -1.08 -2.29 4.88
CA VAL A 536 -1.49 -3.61 4.36
C VAL A 536 -2.12 -3.44 2.98
N PRO A 537 -1.62 -4.13 1.92
CA PRO A 537 -2.21 -4.05 0.59
C PRO A 537 -3.56 -4.78 0.55
N ASP A 538 -4.42 -4.36 -0.37
CA ASP A 538 -5.80 -4.84 -0.50
C ASP A 538 -5.93 -6.35 -0.58
N ARG A 539 -4.98 -7.03 -1.25
CA ARG A 539 -4.93 -8.50 -1.32
C ARG A 539 -4.89 -9.19 0.05
N PHE A 540 -4.57 -8.46 1.12
CA PHE A 540 -4.49 -8.95 2.49
C PHE A 540 -5.42 -8.23 3.49
N LYS A 541 -6.22 -7.24 3.05
CA LYS A 541 -7.13 -6.47 3.93
C LYS A 541 -8.27 -7.31 4.54
N SER A 542 -8.58 -8.46 3.94
CA SER A 542 -9.59 -9.39 4.42
C SER A 542 -9.03 -10.51 5.32
N LEU A 543 -7.70 -10.58 5.48
CA LEU A 543 -7.05 -11.59 6.32
C LEU A 543 -7.27 -11.31 7.81
N PRO A 544 -7.30 -12.36 8.66
CA PRO A 544 -7.34 -12.18 10.09
C PRO A 544 -6.00 -11.58 10.55
N VAL A 545 -6.07 -10.63 11.49
CA VAL A 545 -4.90 -10.00 12.08
C VAL A 545 -4.75 -10.44 13.53
N TYR A 546 -3.56 -10.91 13.90
CA TYR A 546 -3.23 -11.25 15.27
C TYR A 546 -2.14 -10.34 15.80
N LEU A 547 -2.37 -9.72 16.97
CA LEU A 547 -1.31 -9.07 17.73
C LEU A 547 -0.60 -10.15 18.55
N THR A 548 0.54 -10.61 18.06
CA THR A 548 1.26 -11.75 18.65
C THR A 548 2.10 -11.38 19.84
N GLU A 549 2.48 -10.10 20.01
CA GLU A 549 3.11 -9.61 21.23
C GLU A 549 2.46 -8.31 21.68
N VAL A 550 1.83 -8.35 22.87
CA VAL A 550 1.12 -7.25 23.50
C VAL A 550 1.58 -7.09 24.94
N ASN A 551 2.35 -6.03 25.23
CA ASN A 551 2.90 -5.78 26.56
C ASN A 551 3.43 -4.35 26.77
N PRO A 552 3.55 -3.90 28.03
CA PRO A 552 4.39 -2.79 28.40
C PRO A 552 5.87 -3.17 28.41
N GLN A 553 6.74 -2.27 27.95
CA GLN A 553 8.18 -2.51 27.93
C GLN A 553 8.81 -2.40 29.32
N ARG A 554 8.57 -1.28 30.03
CA ARG A 554 9.26 -0.96 31.28
C ARG A 554 8.33 -0.69 32.46
N LYS A 555 8.81 -1.07 33.64
CA LYS A 555 8.28 -0.68 34.95
C LYS A 555 8.66 0.76 35.28
N ILE A 556 8.02 1.35 36.28
CA ILE A 556 8.27 2.70 36.79
C ILE A 556 9.73 2.88 37.21
N ASN A 557 10.37 1.82 37.73
CA ASN A 557 11.78 1.84 38.10
C ASN A 557 12.76 1.66 36.92
N GLY A 558 12.26 1.62 35.67
CA GLY A 558 13.05 1.48 34.45
C GLY A 558 13.40 0.04 34.05
N ALA A 559 13.19 -0.95 34.94
CA ALA A 559 13.40 -2.35 34.62
C ALA A 559 12.39 -2.85 33.57
N LEU A 560 12.77 -3.86 32.79
CA LEU A 560 11.86 -4.48 31.83
C LEU A 560 10.75 -5.26 32.55
N GLY A 561 9.59 -5.40 31.90
CA GLY A 561 8.54 -6.30 32.35
C GLY A 561 7.25 -5.66 32.85
N TRP A 562 6.32 -6.53 33.23
CA TRP A 562 5.03 -6.18 33.82
C TRP A 562 5.14 -5.72 35.28
N GLU A 563 4.29 -4.78 35.68
CA GLU A 563 3.97 -4.52 37.08
C GLU A 563 2.67 -5.22 37.49
N ASP A 564 2.62 -5.80 38.70
CA ASP A 564 1.44 -6.54 39.16
C ASP A 564 0.20 -5.64 39.33
N SER A 565 0.41 -4.34 39.55
CA SER A 565 -0.62 -3.30 39.64
C SER A 565 -1.24 -2.93 38.28
N SER A 566 -0.64 -3.32 37.15
CA SER A 566 -1.01 -2.86 35.80
C SER A 566 -2.25 -3.51 35.20
N THR A 567 -3.20 -3.93 36.04
CA THR A 567 -4.48 -4.49 35.59
C THR A 567 -5.30 -3.52 34.73
N LEU A 568 -5.20 -2.20 34.97
CA LEU A 568 -5.84 -1.18 34.13
C LEU A 568 -5.26 -1.15 32.71
N TRP A 569 -3.98 -1.48 32.54
CA TRP A 569 -3.37 -1.56 31.22
C TRP A 569 -4.05 -2.62 30.35
N ILE A 570 -4.28 -3.81 30.92
CA ILE A 570 -4.97 -4.93 30.24
C ILE A 570 -6.38 -4.53 29.86
N THR A 571 -7.09 -3.86 30.78
CA THR A 571 -8.45 -3.34 30.53
C THR A 571 -8.47 -2.39 29.35
N GLU A 572 -7.57 -1.40 29.37
CA GLU A 572 -7.56 -0.34 28.37
C GLU A 572 -7.16 -0.89 27.00
N CYS A 573 -6.22 -1.83 26.96
CA CYS A 573 -5.87 -2.56 25.76
C CYS A 573 -7.09 -3.26 25.14
N VAL A 574 -7.84 -4.03 25.93
CA VAL A 574 -9.02 -4.76 25.44
C VAL A 574 -10.10 -3.79 24.94
N ASN A 575 -10.39 -2.74 25.70
CA ASN A 575 -11.37 -1.73 25.30
C ASN A 575 -10.97 -1.03 23.99
N TYR A 576 -9.71 -0.64 23.85
CA TYR A 576 -9.22 0.03 22.66
C TYR A 576 -9.29 -0.88 21.42
N LEU A 577 -8.97 -2.17 21.55
CA LEU A 577 -9.10 -3.14 20.44
C LEU A 577 -10.57 -3.40 20.07
N ALA A 578 -11.48 -3.46 21.05
CA ALA A 578 -12.91 -3.56 20.80
C ALA A 578 -13.44 -2.32 20.07
N ASP A 579 -13.04 -1.11 20.50
CA ASP A 579 -13.36 0.15 19.82
C ASP A 579 -12.80 0.19 18.40
N TRP A 580 -11.57 -0.30 18.20
CA TRP A 580 -10.96 -0.40 16.87
C TRP A 580 -11.78 -1.28 15.94
N ASN A 581 -12.20 -2.46 16.41
CA ASN A 581 -13.00 -3.40 15.62
C ASN A 581 -14.43 -2.91 15.35
N ALA A 582 -14.97 -2.03 16.19
CA ALA A 582 -16.30 -1.46 16.01
C ALA A 582 -16.34 -0.35 14.94
N LYS A 583 -15.20 0.21 14.55
CA LYS A 583 -15.13 1.28 13.54
C LYS A 583 -15.21 0.71 12.12
N PRO A 584 -16.17 1.14 11.29
CA PRO A 584 -16.25 0.74 9.89
C PRO A 584 -14.97 1.08 9.13
N GLY A 585 -14.54 0.20 8.22
CA GLY A 585 -13.34 0.39 7.40
C GLY A 585 -12.03 -0.06 8.05
N ASN A 586 -12.00 -0.24 9.38
CA ASN A 586 -10.83 -0.81 10.04
C ASN A 586 -10.68 -2.29 9.68
N GLN A 587 -9.44 -2.72 9.39
CA GLN A 587 -9.12 -4.15 9.37
C GLN A 587 -9.17 -4.67 10.81
N ALA A 588 -10.10 -5.59 11.07
CA ALA A 588 -10.39 -6.06 12.41
C ALA A 588 -9.25 -6.92 12.98
N ILE A 589 -8.91 -6.66 14.25
CA ILE A 589 -8.02 -7.48 15.06
C ILE A 589 -8.78 -8.73 15.51
N THR A 590 -8.31 -9.90 15.07
CA THR A 590 -8.90 -11.19 15.40
C THR A 590 -8.47 -11.67 16.77
N GLY A 591 -7.21 -11.47 17.15
CA GLY A 591 -6.74 -11.85 18.47
C GLY A 591 -5.57 -11.02 18.97
N ALA A 592 -5.45 -10.90 20.29
CA ALA A 592 -4.32 -10.27 20.97
C ALA A 592 -3.72 -11.22 22.02
N VAL A 593 -2.42 -11.42 21.96
CA VAL A 593 -1.69 -12.34 22.84
C VAL A 593 -0.82 -11.51 23.79
N PHE A 594 -1.19 -11.50 25.07
CA PHE A 594 -0.39 -10.83 26.09
C PHE A 594 0.94 -11.55 26.27
N TYR A 595 2.04 -10.79 26.21
CA TYR A 595 3.39 -11.34 26.32
C TYR A 595 3.64 -11.88 27.73
N ARG A 596 4.04 -13.15 27.80
CA ARG A 596 4.04 -13.98 29.03
C ARG A 596 5.26 -14.88 29.14
N TRP A 597 6.29 -14.73 28.31
CA TRP A 597 7.32 -15.76 28.18
C TRP A 597 7.88 -16.23 29.53
N ALA A 598 7.78 -17.53 29.80
CA ALA A 598 7.91 -18.09 31.15
C ALA A 598 9.31 -17.91 31.78
N HIS A 599 10.30 -17.50 31.00
CA HIS A 599 11.71 -17.39 31.38
C HIS A 599 12.32 -16.02 31.11
N ASP A 600 11.51 -14.97 30.98
CA ASP A 600 12.00 -13.60 30.86
C ASP A 600 11.30 -12.61 31.81
N GLU A 601 11.71 -11.35 31.73
CA GLU A 601 11.25 -10.25 32.60
C GLU A 601 9.74 -9.99 32.49
N TRP A 602 9.10 -10.49 31.43
CA TRP A 602 7.67 -10.37 31.18
C TRP A 602 6.88 -11.65 31.46
N ALA A 603 7.47 -12.65 32.13
CA ALA A 603 6.73 -13.79 32.63
C ALA A 603 5.48 -13.33 33.41
N LEU A 604 4.29 -13.83 32.99
CA LEU A 604 3.03 -13.64 33.73
C LEU A 604 2.71 -14.86 34.61
N ALA A 605 3.51 -15.92 34.55
CA ALA A 605 3.36 -17.06 35.46
C ALA A 605 3.50 -16.57 36.92
N GLY A 606 2.50 -16.86 37.76
CA GLY A 606 2.46 -16.42 39.16
C GLY A 606 1.88 -15.01 39.41
N ARG A 607 1.62 -14.21 38.36
CA ARG A 607 1.05 -12.86 38.51
C ARG A 607 -0.47 -12.88 38.57
N THR A 608 -1.00 -13.37 39.69
CA THR A 608 -2.43 -13.65 39.88
C THR A 608 -3.34 -12.46 39.58
N MET A 609 -2.95 -11.23 39.94
CA MET A 609 -3.78 -10.04 39.66
C MET A 609 -3.96 -9.79 38.15
N LEU A 610 -2.89 -9.89 37.37
CA LEU A 610 -2.93 -9.70 35.92
C LEU A 610 -3.70 -10.85 35.26
N LEU A 611 -3.43 -12.09 35.66
CA LEU A 611 -4.13 -13.28 35.14
C LEU A 611 -5.64 -13.24 35.42
N ASN A 612 -6.04 -12.88 36.65
CA ASN A 612 -7.45 -12.69 37.01
C ASN A 612 -8.08 -11.56 36.19
N ARG A 613 -7.31 -10.52 35.86
CA ARG A 613 -7.83 -9.45 35.01
C ARG A 613 -8.07 -9.91 33.57
N ILE A 614 -7.13 -10.68 32.99
CA ILE A 614 -7.29 -11.28 31.66
C ILE A 614 -8.53 -12.19 31.63
N GLU A 615 -8.72 -13.01 32.67
CA GLU A 615 -9.91 -13.85 32.81
C GLU A 615 -11.20 -13.02 32.86
N GLY A 616 -11.22 -11.93 33.63
CA GLY A 616 -12.37 -11.02 33.69
C GLY A 616 -12.68 -10.32 32.36
N GLU A 617 -11.67 -9.90 31.60
CA GLU A 617 -11.88 -9.35 30.25
C GLU A 617 -12.36 -10.41 29.25
N ALA A 618 -11.86 -11.65 29.36
CA ALA A 618 -12.30 -12.75 28.51
C ALA A 618 -13.80 -13.08 28.72
N GLN A 619 -14.27 -13.00 29.97
CA GLN A 619 -15.69 -13.16 30.30
C GLN A 619 -16.55 -12.04 29.68
N LYS A 620 -16.10 -10.78 29.72
CA LYS A 620 -16.81 -9.66 29.07
C LYS A 620 -16.91 -9.80 27.55
N LEU A 621 -15.88 -10.37 26.93
CA LEU A 621 -15.86 -10.72 25.50
C LEU A 621 -16.68 -11.99 25.18
N GLY A 622 -17.27 -12.64 26.18
CA GLY A 622 -18.05 -13.86 26.04
C GLY A 622 -17.23 -15.06 25.56
N LEU A 623 -15.96 -15.15 25.98
CA LEU A 623 -15.04 -16.24 25.60
C LEU A 623 -15.15 -17.47 26.51
N THR A 624 -15.86 -17.35 27.63
CA THR A 624 -16.05 -18.40 28.65
C THR A 624 -17.39 -19.10 28.54
#